data_AF-A0A949GNI1-F1
#
_entry.id   AF-A0A949GNI1-F1
#
_cell.length_a   1.000
_cell.length_b   1.000
_cell.length_c   1.000
_cell.angle_alpha   90.00
_cell.angle_beta   90.00
_cell.angle_gamma   90.00
#
_symmetry.space_group_name_H-M   'P 1'
#
loop_
_entity.id
_entity.type
_entity.pdbx_description
1 polymer ?
#
loop_
_entity_poly.entity_id
_entity_poly.type
_entity_poly.pdbx_seq_one_letter_code
_entity_poly.pdbx_strand_id
1 'polypeptide(L)'
;MFLTRMILPVAAASFLATASFAASDQPVAPPAQVPCPAYGAGYWGGPMGFLTPEERMMHFADIQKATAGMSFDQMRAYRMAERNKVMAMSPAERQKYAADLKAKWDALPTDQKSQMRQQMVSFRANRPMMGGGMGRGGMGRAGCP
;
A
#
# COMPACT_ATOMS: atom_id res chain seq x y z
N MET A 1 41.03 -21.56 36.23
CA MET A 1 40.66 -23.00 36.21
C MET A 1 39.14 -23.03 36.32
N PHE A 2 38.34 -23.31 35.29
CA PHE A 2 38.34 -24.48 34.41
C PHE A 2 38.08 -24.10 32.95
N LEU A 3 38.88 -24.71 32.06
CA LEU A 3 38.58 -24.89 30.64
C LEU A 3 37.42 -25.88 30.50
N THR A 4 36.41 -25.54 29.70
CA THR A 4 35.63 -26.57 29.01
C THR A 4 35.40 -26.15 27.56
N ARG A 5 36.28 -26.65 26.70
CA ARG A 5 36.08 -26.78 25.26
C ARG A 5 35.04 -27.88 25.05
N MET A 6 33.93 -27.56 24.39
CA MET A 6 33.10 -28.56 23.70
C MET A 6 32.90 -28.05 22.27
N ILE A 7 33.74 -28.62 21.41
CA ILE A 7 33.63 -28.60 19.96
C ILE A 7 32.40 -29.45 19.62
N LEU A 8 31.48 -28.94 18.80
CA LEU A 8 30.45 -29.76 18.14
C LEU A 8 30.32 -29.33 16.66
N PRO A 9 30.03 -30.30 15.77
CA PRO A 9 30.52 -30.33 14.40
C PRO A 9 29.67 -29.51 13.42
N VAL A 10 30.36 -29.02 12.40
CA VAL A 10 29.82 -28.54 11.14
C VAL A 10 29.09 -29.69 10.43
N ALA A 11 27.78 -29.64 10.38
CA ALA A 11 26.97 -30.46 9.47
C ALA A 11 26.60 -29.59 8.25
N ALA A 12 27.44 -29.63 7.23
CA ALA A 12 27.12 -29.14 5.90
C ALA A 12 26.18 -30.15 5.23
N ALA A 13 24.88 -29.90 5.31
CA ALA A 13 23.88 -30.63 4.52
C ALA A 13 23.61 -29.84 3.24
N SER A 14 24.37 -30.14 2.21
CA SER A 14 24.10 -29.73 0.82
C SER A 14 22.85 -30.44 0.32
N PHE A 15 21.67 -29.84 0.50
CA PHE A 15 20.48 -30.24 -0.26
C PHE A 15 20.52 -29.60 -1.65
N LEU A 16 21.17 -30.27 -2.59
CA LEU A 16 20.89 -30.12 -4.01
C LEU A 16 19.56 -30.81 -4.31
N ALA A 17 18.46 -30.08 -4.12
CA ALA A 17 17.15 -30.47 -4.64
C ALA A 17 17.04 -30.00 -6.09
N THR A 18 17.50 -30.84 -7.02
CA THR A 18 17.15 -30.75 -8.43
C THR A 18 15.93 -31.64 -8.65
N ALA A 19 14.75 -31.05 -8.85
CA ALA A 19 13.61 -31.76 -9.43
C ALA A 19 12.58 -30.80 -10.03
N SER A 20 12.52 -30.87 -11.37
CA SER A 20 11.28 -30.89 -12.15
C SER A 20 10.44 -29.62 -12.18
N PHE A 21 10.72 -28.78 -13.19
CA PHE A 21 9.70 -27.94 -13.80
C PHE A 21 8.64 -28.86 -14.43
N ALA A 22 7.61 -29.20 -13.66
CA ALA A 22 6.33 -29.56 -14.25
C ALA A 22 5.82 -28.29 -14.93
N ALA A 23 5.94 -28.25 -16.26
CA ALA A 23 5.20 -27.33 -17.10
C ALA A 23 3.72 -27.61 -16.86
N SER A 24 3.16 -26.90 -15.88
CA SER A 24 1.73 -26.79 -15.72
C SER A 24 1.30 -26.00 -16.95
N ASP A 25 0.69 -26.69 -17.90
CA ASP A 25 -0.12 -26.09 -18.95
C ASP A 25 -1.30 -25.40 -18.24
N GLN A 26 -1.02 -24.26 -17.63
CA GLN A 26 -2.07 -23.41 -17.09
C GLN A 26 -2.85 -22.94 -18.30
N PRO A 27 -4.18 -23.16 -18.34
CA PRO A 27 -5.00 -22.47 -19.32
C PRO A 27 -4.67 -21.00 -19.17
N VAL A 28 -4.06 -20.42 -20.20
CA VAL A 28 -3.84 -18.98 -20.31
C VAL A 28 -5.24 -18.39 -20.27
N ALA A 29 -5.67 -18.01 -19.06
CA ALA A 29 -6.86 -17.21 -18.90
C ALA A 29 -6.65 -16.02 -19.85
N PRO A 30 -7.62 -15.71 -20.72
CA PRO A 30 -7.52 -14.52 -21.56
C PRO A 30 -7.10 -13.37 -20.63
N PRO A 31 -6.15 -12.51 -21.04
CA PRO A 31 -5.75 -11.39 -20.20
C PRO A 31 -7.04 -10.73 -19.78
N ALA A 32 -7.35 -10.82 -18.48
CA ALA A 32 -8.54 -10.21 -17.92
C ALA A 32 -8.46 -8.79 -18.46
N GLN A 33 -9.40 -8.44 -19.35
CA GLN A 33 -9.46 -7.14 -19.98
C GLN A 33 -9.33 -6.20 -18.81
N VAL A 34 -8.16 -5.58 -18.62
CA VAL A 34 -7.95 -4.69 -17.50
C VAL A 34 -8.94 -3.60 -17.85
N PRO A 35 -10.13 -3.56 -17.21
CA PRO A 35 -11.09 -2.56 -17.58
C PRO A 35 -10.32 -1.30 -17.25
N CYS A 36 -9.98 -0.50 -18.27
CA CYS A 36 -9.32 0.78 -18.07
C CYS A 36 -10.09 1.40 -16.92
N PRO A 37 -9.48 1.54 -15.73
CA PRO A 37 -10.25 1.99 -14.60
C PRO A 37 -10.71 3.35 -15.06
N ALA A 38 -12.04 3.51 -15.16
CA ALA A 38 -12.62 4.81 -15.27
C ALA A 38 -12.02 5.53 -14.06
N TYR A 39 -10.98 6.34 -14.30
CA TYR A 39 -10.37 7.21 -13.33
C TYR A 39 -11.43 8.27 -13.07
N GLY A 40 -12.51 7.84 -12.40
CA GLY A 40 -13.60 8.68 -12.00
C GLY A 40 -12.95 9.78 -11.20
N ALA A 41 -13.18 11.00 -11.66
CA ALA A 41 -12.83 12.24 -10.98
C ALA A 41 -13.60 12.34 -9.66
N GLY A 42 -13.38 11.39 -8.75
CA GLY A 42 -14.19 11.09 -7.60
C GLY A 42 -13.39 11.30 -6.32
N TYR A 43 -13.53 12.49 -5.76
CA TYR A 43 -13.33 12.81 -4.34
C TYR A 43 -11.91 12.67 -3.72
N TRP A 44 -10.94 12.07 -4.42
CA TRP A 44 -9.58 11.80 -3.90
C TRP A 44 -8.47 12.14 -4.91
N GLY A 45 -8.46 13.38 -5.42
CA GLY A 45 -7.54 13.90 -6.45
C GLY A 45 -6.08 14.08 -6.01
N GLY A 46 -5.50 13.08 -5.33
CA GLY A 46 -4.10 13.05 -4.95
C GLY A 46 -3.28 12.07 -5.80
N PRO A 47 -1.96 11.98 -5.57
CA PRO A 47 -1.08 11.06 -6.31
C PRO A 47 -1.42 9.58 -6.10
N MET A 48 -2.25 9.24 -5.12
CA MET A 48 -2.79 7.91 -4.86
C MET A 48 -4.15 7.64 -5.51
N GLY A 49 -4.59 8.50 -6.44
CA GLY A 49 -5.88 8.35 -7.12
C GLY A 49 -6.01 7.08 -7.97
N PHE A 50 -4.89 6.43 -8.31
CA PHE A 50 -4.88 5.17 -9.07
C PHE A 50 -5.15 3.92 -8.23
N LEU A 51 -5.12 4.02 -6.90
CA LEU A 51 -5.37 2.89 -6.02
C LEU A 51 -6.87 2.67 -5.80
N THR A 52 -7.29 1.41 -5.85
CA THR A 52 -8.64 0.98 -5.45
C THR A 52 -8.88 1.25 -3.96
N PRO A 53 -10.15 1.25 -3.48
CA PRO A 53 -10.44 1.42 -2.06
C PRO A 53 -9.72 0.41 -1.16
N GLU A 54 -9.64 -0.85 -1.58
CA GLU A 54 -8.98 -1.96 -0.88
C GLU A 54 -7.46 -1.75 -0.79
N GLU A 55 -6.82 -1.46 -1.93
CA GLU A 55 -5.39 -1.16 -1.98
C GLU A 55 -5.04 0.05 -1.11
N ARG A 56 -5.91 1.06 -1.07
CA ARG A 56 -5.71 2.25 -0.24
C ARG A 56 -5.81 1.94 1.25
N MET A 57 -6.68 1.02 1.66
CA MET A 57 -6.73 0.57 3.04
C MET A 57 -5.44 -0.15 3.43
N MET A 58 -4.90 -1.00 2.56
CA MET A 58 -3.59 -1.64 2.78
C MET A 58 -2.46 -0.62 2.86
N HIS A 59 -2.42 0.34 1.93
CA HIS A 59 -1.44 1.41 1.99
C HIS A 59 -1.52 2.17 3.32
N PHE A 60 -2.74 2.52 3.76
CA PHE A 60 -2.92 3.22 5.02
C PHE A 60 -2.46 2.40 6.23
N ALA A 61 -2.74 1.10 6.25
CA ALA A 61 -2.25 0.20 7.30
C ALA A 61 -0.71 0.13 7.31
N ASP A 62 -0.07 0.05 6.15
CA ASP A 62 1.39 0.08 6.03
C ASP A 62 1.97 1.40 6.57
N ILE A 63 1.36 2.55 6.27
CA ILE A 63 1.77 3.85 6.83
C ILE A 63 1.58 3.90 8.34
N GLN A 64 0.44 3.45 8.86
CA GLN A 64 0.19 3.42 10.31
C GLN A 64 1.24 2.57 11.03
N LYS A 65 1.54 1.39 10.49
CA LYS A 65 2.57 0.50 11.03
C LYS A 65 3.95 1.16 10.98
N ALA A 66 4.33 1.76 9.85
CA ALA A 66 5.63 2.40 9.68
C ALA A 66 5.81 3.64 10.57
N THR A 67 4.73 4.35 10.87
CA THR A 67 4.75 5.57 11.70
C THR A 67 4.40 5.33 13.16
N ALA A 68 4.21 4.06 13.56
CA ALA A 68 3.98 3.71 14.95
C ALA A 68 5.20 4.10 15.80
N GLY A 69 4.98 4.92 16.85
CA GLY A 69 6.03 5.40 17.73
C GLY A 69 6.86 6.57 17.20
N MET A 70 6.59 7.05 15.97
CA MET A 70 7.22 8.28 15.46
C MET A 70 6.61 9.53 16.11
N SER A 71 7.41 10.59 16.24
CA SER A 71 6.88 11.90 16.60
C SER A 71 5.99 12.46 15.47
N PHE A 72 5.19 13.49 15.78
CA PHE A 72 4.33 14.12 14.79
C PHE A 72 5.10 14.66 13.57
N ASP A 73 6.25 15.31 13.80
CA ASP A 73 7.07 15.86 12.73
C ASP A 73 7.72 14.77 11.87
N GLN A 74 8.17 13.68 12.49
CA GLN A 74 8.71 12.51 11.77
C GLN A 74 7.62 11.85 10.92
N MET A 75 6.42 11.68 11.47
CA MET A 75 5.27 11.15 10.75
C MET A 75 4.88 12.03 9.57
N ARG A 76 4.90 13.36 9.75
CA ARG A 76 4.63 14.32 8.67
C ARG A 76 5.69 14.23 7.57
N ALA A 77 6.97 14.19 7.94
CA ALA A 77 8.08 14.05 7.00
C ALA A 77 7.98 12.72 6.22
N TYR A 78 7.69 11.61 6.91
CA TYR A 78 7.50 10.30 6.31
C TYR A 78 6.35 10.29 5.27
N ARG A 79 5.19 10.86 5.61
CA ARG A 79 4.06 10.96 4.67
C ARG A 79 4.39 11.81 3.44
N MET A 80 5.15 12.90 3.61
CA MET A 80 5.62 13.72 2.49
C MET A 80 6.60 12.96 1.60
N ALA A 81 7.55 12.24 2.19
CA ALA A 81 8.50 11.40 1.47
C ALA A 81 7.80 10.30 0.67
N GLU A 82 6.85 9.60 1.29
CA GLU A 82 6.09 8.55 0.61
C GLU A 82 5.24 9.11 -0.54
N ARG A 83 4.60 10.26 -0.33
CA ARG A 83 3.88 10.97 -1.40
C ARG A 83 4.79 11.29 -2.58
N ASN A 84 5.98 11.84 -2.31
CA ASN A 84 6.95 12.19 -3.34
C ASN A 84 7.45 10.95 -4.08
N LYS A 85 7.70 9.86 -3.35
CA LYS A 85 8.08 8.56 -3.92
C LYS A 85 7.03 8.06 -4.92
N VAL A 86 5.75 8.06 -4.54
CA VAL A 86 4.67 7.64 -5.44
C VAL A 86 4.55 8.56 -6.67
N MET A 87 4.72 9.87 -6.49
CA MET A 87 4.72 10.80 -7.64
C MET A 87 5.87 10.52 -8.61
N ALA A 88 7.04 10.15 -8.09
CA ALA A 88 8.22 9.83 -8.88
C ALA A 88 8.14 8.46 -9.58
N MET A 89 7.26 7.55 -9.14
CA MET A 89 7.06 6.25 -9.79
C MET A 89 6.53 6.42 -11.21
N SER A 90 7.12 5.67 -12.14
CA SER A 90 6.61 5.44 -13.49
C SER A 90 5.25 4.73 -13.48
N PRO A 91 4.47 4.78 -14.57
CA PRO A 91 3.20 4.06 -14.66
C PRO A 91 3.31 2.55 -14.38
N ALA A 92 4.37 1.91 -14.89
CA ALA A 92 4.62 0.48 -14.66
C ALA A 92 4.90 0.17 -13.18
N GLU A 93 5.69 1.02 -12.50
CA GLU A 93 5.95 0.87 -11.07
C GLU A 93 4.69 1.09 -10.23
N ARG A 94 3.83 2.04 -10.61
CA ARG A 94 2.53 2.25 -9.94
C ARG A 94 1.60 1.05 -10.10
N GLN A 95 1.56 0.43 -11.29
CA GLN A 95 0.80 -0.80 -11.51
C GLN A 95 1.31 -1.95 -10.63
N LYS A 96 2.64 -2.14 -10.57
CA LYS A 96 3.26 -3.13 -9.69
C LYS A 96 2.92 -2.85 -8.22
N TYR A 97 3.03 -1.60 -7.80
CA TYR A 97 2.71 -1.17 -6.44
C TYR A 97 1.26 -1.47 -6.05
N ALA A 98 0.31 -1.17 -6.95
CA ALA A 98 -1.10 -1.52 -6.76
C ALA A 98 -1.32 -3.04 -6.69
N ALA A 99 -0.67 -3.80 -7.56
CA ALA A 99 -0.75 -5.26 -7.56
C ALA A 99 -0.21 -5.87 -6.25
N ASP A 100 0.91 -5.36 -5.73
CA ASP A 100 1.48 -5.79 -4.45
C ASP A 100 0.52 -5.50 -3.28
N LEU A 101 -0.11 -4.32 -3.26
CA LEU A 101 -1.12 -3.97 -2.26
C LEU A 101 -2.36 -4.86 -2.35
N LYS A 102 -2.81 -5.17 -3.57
CA LYS A 102 -3.92 -6.09 -3.81
C LYS A 102 -3.59 -7.49 -3.32
N ALA A 103 -2.41 -8.01 -3.62
CA ALA A 103 -1.97 -9.32 -3.15
C ALA A 103 -1.96 -9.41 -1.62
N LYS A 104 -1.45 -8.36 -0.95
CA LYS A 104 -1.51 -8.27 0.52
C LYS A 104 -2.94 -8.25 1.04
N TRP A 105 -3.83 -7.47 0.42
CA TRP A 105 -5.24 -7.42 0.81
C TRP A 105 -5.88 -8.80 0.65
N ASP A 106 -5.72 -9.43 -0.50
CA ASP A 106 -6.35 -10.72 -0.81
C ASP A 106 -5.89 -11.81 0.17
N ALA A 107 -4.63 -11.77 0.60
CA ALA A 107 -4.05 -12.66 1.61
C ALA A 107 -4.60 -12.45 3.04
N LEU A 108 -5.29 -11.33 3.33
CA LEU A 108 -5.85 -11.12 4.67
C LEU A 108 -7.08 -12.02 4.92
N PRO A 109 -7.23 -12.55 6.16
CA PRO A 109 -8.47 -13.17 6.62
C PRO A 109 -9.66 -12.23 6.50
N THR A 110 -10.85 -12.79 6.28
CA THR A 110 -12.10 -12.02 6.10
C THR A 110 -12.40 -11.09 7.28
N ASP A 111 -12.13 -11.54 8.51
CA ASP A 111 -12.36 -10.75 9.72
C ASP A 111 -11.47 -9.50 9.76
N GLN A 112 -10.20 -9.63 9.37
CA GLN A 112 -9.27 -8.50 9.30
C GLN A 112 -9.70 -7.48 8.23
N LYS A 113 -10.16 -7.96 7.07
CA LYS A 113 -10.74 -7.09 6.02
C LYS A 113 -11.96 -6.32 6.54
N SER A 114 -12.79 -6.95 7.38
CA SER A 114 -13.95 -6.29 8.00
C SER A 114 -13.51 -5.20 9.00
N GLN A 115 -12.57 -5.53 9.88
CA GLN A 115 -12.02 -4.60 10.87
C GLN A 115 -11.38 -3.37 10.21
N MET A 116 -10.56 -3.57 9.17
CA MET A 116 -9.94 -2.47 8.43
C MET A 116 -10.99 -1.56 7.76
N ARG A 117 -12.07 -2.12 7.21
CA ARG A 117 -13.18 -1.34 6.66
C ARG A 117 -13.85 -0.49 7.74
N GLN A 118 -14.13 -1.06 8.90
CA GLN A 118 -14.73 -0.33 10.03
C GLN A 118 -13.81 0.78 10.53
N GLN A 119 -12.51 0.51 10.69
CA GLN A 119 -11.52 1.52 11.08
C GLN A 119 -11.44 2.67 10.07
N MET A 120 -11.54 2.40 8.77
CA MET A 120 -11.55 3.44 7.75
C MET A 120 -12.81 4.31 7.82
N VAL A 121 -13.97 3.70 8.08
CA VAL A 121 -15.24 4.43 8.27
C VAL A 121 -15.15 5.32 9.52
N SER A 122 -14.69 4.77 10.66
CA SER A 122 -14.56 5.54 11.90
C SER A 122 -13.51 6.65 11.77
N PHE A 123 -12.40 6.39 11.10
CA PHE A 123 -11.38 7.40 10.81
C PHE A 123 -11.94 8.55 9.97
N ARG A 124 -12.79 8.26 8.97
CA ARG A 124 -13.46 9.30 8.17
C ARG A 124 -14.47 10.10 8.98
N ALA A 125 -15.25 9.44 9.84
CA ALA A 125 -16.22 10.09 10.71
C ALA A 125 -15.53 10.98 11.77
N ASN A 126 -14.41 10.53 12.31
CA ASN A 126 -13.65 11.21 13.36
C ASN A 126 -12.58 12.16 12.83
N ARG A 127 -12.40 12.28 11.51
CA ARG A 127 -11.51 13.30 10.96
C ARG A 127 -12.23 14.63 11.15
N PRO A 128 -11.85 15.48 12.13
CA PRO A 128 -12.45 16.80 12.23
C PRO A 128 -12.24 17.46 10.87
N MET A 129 -13.26 18.19 10.40
CA MET A 129 -13.22 19.04 9.21
C MET A 129 -12.18 20.19 9.36
N MET A 130 -10.99 19.93 9.92
CA MET A 130 -9.84 20.85 10.00
C MET A 130 -9.21 21.16 8.63
N GLY A 131 -9.87 20.78 7.53
CA GLY A 131 -9.59 21.28 6.18
C GLY A 131 -10.76 22.04 5.55
N GLY A 132 -11.84 22.29 6.31
CA GLY A 132 -13.09 22.86 5.80
C GLY A 132 -13.37 24.33 6.18
N GLY A 133 -12.44 25.02 6.84
CA GLY A 133 -12.75 26.37 7.35
C GLY A 133 -11.54 27.22 7.62
N MET A 134 -10.90 27.72 6.57
CA MET A 134 -10.24 29.04 6.55
C MET A 134 -9.87 29.38 5.10
N GLY A 135 -10.68 30.21 4.44
CA GLY A 135 -10.16 31.14 3.44
C GLY A 135 -10.04 30.72 1.96
N ARG A 136 -11.01 29.99 1.39
CA ARG A 136 -11.24 30.07 -0.09
C ARG A 136 -12.49 30.89 -0.42
N GLY A 137 -12.72 31.95 0.35
CA GLY A 137 -13.50 33.10 -0.08
C GLY A 137 -12.54 34.14 -0.64
N GLY A 138 -12.77 34.58 -1.87
CA GLY A 138 -12.10 35.76 -2.44
C GLY A 138 -10.95 35.46 -3.39
N MET A 139 -11.28 35.22 -4.65
CA MET A 139 -10.87 36.10 -5.76
C MET A 139 -11.48 35.57 -7.05
N GLY A 140 -12.24 36.44 -7.70
CA GLY A 140 -13.12 36.12 -8.81
C GLY A 140 -12.42 35.41 -9.96
N ARG A 141 -13.14 34.45 -10.54
CA ARG A 141 -13.10 34.24 -11.97
C ARG A 141 -14.38 34.80 -12.55
N ALA A 142 -14.37 36.13 -12.68
CA ALA A 142 -15.10 36.80 -13.73
C ALA A 142 -14.68 36.17 -15.08
N GLY A 143 -15.67 35.90 -15.91
CA GLY A 143 -15.58 35.90 -17.37
C GLY A 143 -14.51 35.04 -18.02
N CYS A 144 -14.96 33.96 -18.66
CA CYS A 144 -14.57 33.72 -20.06
C CYS A 144 -15.85 33.36 -20.84
N PRO A 145 -15.97 33.83 -22.09
CA PRO A 145 -17.19 33.88 -22.90
C PRO A 145 -17.76 32.51 -23.28
#